data_AF-L9ZYX3-F1
#
_entry.id   AF-L9ZYX3-F1
#
_cell.length_a   1.000
_cell.length_b   1.000
_cell.length_c   1.000
_cell.angle_alpha   90.00
_cell.angle_beta   90.00
_cell.angle_gamma   90.00
#
_symmetry.space_group_name_H-M   'P 1'
#
loop_
_entity.id
_entity.type
_entity.pdbx_description
1 polymer ?
#
loop_
_entity_poly.entity_id
_entity_poly.type
_entity_poly.pdbx_seq_one_letter_code
_entity_poly.pdbx_strand_id
1 'polypeptide(L)'
;MPLIDDDGSLLGVINVIDALVVGLLLVVVAAGVGLVVTGNSGGEPATAAEPNGDPETRYVTLELGSQPDYVADRLDENETAAIAGSDDNVSLTDVFVTAPAADGSQTVRVRAAVDGVAGGDTHDLDRFRVGGDPLRLGDSLRLDLGWHATNGTVTDLSTEGETLAIEPTTTVVDVELDNVDPNVADELGVNMSETARGETIATIESVEREPATVIIESDDGNIYEREHPRNERVTLTVELQTTAHERETGTRFRGDRLEAGTTIALDLDTTTVSGTVTDIE
;
A
#
# COMPACT_ATOMS: atom_id res chain seq x y z
N MET A 1 -0.22 60.01 2.66
CA MET A 1 -1.16 59.43 3.64
C MET A 1 -0.73 58.00 3.89
N PRO A 2 -0.57 57.55 5.14
CA PRO A 2 -0.26 56.16 5.42
C PRO A 2 -1.43 55.28 4.95
N LEU A 3 -1.12 54.15 4.31
CA LEU A 3 -2.11 53.26 3.68
C LEU A 3 -2.75 52.29 4.69
N ILE A 4 -2.18 52.18 5.88
CA ILE A 4 -2.58 51.31 7.00
C ILE A 4 -2.58 52.16 8.27
N ASP A 5 -3.65 52.06 9.05
CA ASP A 5 -3.78 52.67 10.38
C ASP A 5 -3.36 51.67 11.48
N ASP A 6 -3.07 52.18 12.68
CA ASP A 6 -2.54 51.41 13.83
C ASP A 6 -3.49 50.30 14.34
N ASP A 7 -4.76 50.35 13.92
CA ASP A 7 -5.79 49.33 14.16
C ASP A 7 -5.88 48.23 13.08
N GLY A 8 -4.98 48.23 12.08
CA GLY A 8 -4.95 47.22 11.01
C GLY A 8 -6.07 47.36 9.98
N SER A 9 -6.57 48.58 9.75
CA SER A 9 -7.57 48.89 8.72
C SER A 9 -6.89 49.46 7.46
N LEU A 10 -7.26 48.93 6.29
CA LEU A 10 -6.78 49.41 5.00
C LEU A 10 -7.73 50.52 4.50
N LEU A 11 -7.19 51.72 4.27
CA LEU A 11 -7.95 52.88 3.77
C LEU A 11 -9.16 53.31 4.64
N GLY A 12 -9.23 52.88 5.90
CA GLY A 12 -10.25 53.31 6.87
C GLY A 12 -11.64 52.70 6.68
N VAL A 13 -11.80 51.69 5.82
CA VAL A 13 -13.12 51.08 5.52
C VAL A 13 -13.12 49.55 5.64
N ILE A 14 -11.97 48.88 5.46
CA ILE A 14 -11.88 47.41 5.37
C ILE A 14 -10.78 46.91 6.31
N ASN A 15 -11.06 45.87 7.11
CA ASN A 15 -10.05 45.22 7.96
C ASN A 15 -8.98 44.54 7.08
N VAL A 16 -7.69 44.74 7.37
CA VAL A 16 -6.58 44.21 6.56
C VAL A 16 -6.63 42.68 6.41
N ILE A 17 -7.18 41.97 7.40
CA ILE A 17 -7.33 40.51 7.35
C ILE A 17 -8.35 40.11 6.29
N ASP A 18 -9.48 40.81 6.21
CA ASP A 18 -10.53 40.53 5.22
C ASP A 18 -10.07 40.93 3.81
N ALA A 19 -9.29 42.01 3.69
CA ALA A 19 -8.65 42.41 2.44
C ALA A 19 -7.63 41.36 1.94
N LEU A 20 -6.90 40.70 2.84
CA LEU A 20 -5.99 39.61 2.49
C LEU A 20 -6.73 38.34 2.08
N VAL A 21 -7.86 38.00 2.73
CA VAL A 21 -8.68 36.84 2.34
C VAL A 21 -9.31 37.05 0.97
N VAL A 22 -9.86 38.24 0.69
CA VAL A 22 -10.40 38.60 -0.63
C VAL A 22 -9.28 38.66 -1.68
N GLY A 23 -8.09 39.15 -1.32
CA GLY A 23 -6.92 39.14 -2.19
C GLY A 23 -6.45 37.72 -2.54
N LEU A 24 -6.35 36.84 -1.55
CA LEU A 24 -5.99 35.43 -1.73
C LEU A 24 -7.04 34.72 -2.60
N LEU A 25 -8.33 34.96 -2.36
CA LEU A 25 -9.42 34.37 -3.14
C LEU A 25 -9.39 34.87 -4.60
N LEU A 26 -9.05 36.13 -4.85
CA LEU A 26 -8.82 36.65 -6.20
C LEU A 26 -7.58 36.04 -6.88
N VAL A 27 -6.52 35.74 -6.13
CA VAL A 27 -5.33 35.06 -6.67
C VAL A 27 -5.63 33.61 -7.01
N VAL A 28 -6.41 32.90 -6.20
CA VAL A 28 -6.86 31.52 -6.48
C VAL A 28 -7.79 31.49 -7.70
N VAL A 29 -8.67 32.48 -7.86
CA VAL A 29 -9.53 32.61 -9.05
C VAL A 29 -8.72 33.02 -10.29
N ALA A 30 -7.66 33.83 -10.16
CA ALA A 30 -6.77 34.16 -11.27
C ALA A 30 -5.86 32.98 -11.69
N ALA A 31 -5.50 32.10 -10.75
CA ALA A 31 -4.83 30.83 -11.04
C ALA A 31 -5.79 29.82 -11.69
N GLY A 32 -7.08 29.85 -11.32
CA GLY A 32 -8.13 29.00 -11.91
C GLY A 32 -8.68 29.45 -13.27
N VAL A 33 -8.31 30.63 -13.77
CA VAL A 33 -8.78 31.18 -15.08
C VAL A 33 -7.60 31.60 -15.97
N GLY A 34 -6.43 31.01 -15.75
CA GLY A 34 -5.14 31.57 -16.19
C GLY A 34 -4.39 30.88 -17.32
N LEU A 35 -5.02 30.09 -18.21
CA LEU A 35 -4.44 29.80 -19.54
C LEU A 35 -5.37 30.28 -20.66
N VAL A 36 -5.63 31.58 -20.70
CA VAL A 36 -5.94 32.31 -21.95
C VAL A 36 -5.02 33.52 -22.02
N VAL A 37 -3.75 33.24 -22.32
CA VAL A 37 -2.82 34.25 -22.82
C VAL A 37 -2.90 34.21 -24.33
N THR A 38 -3.48 35.24 -24.95
CA THR A 38 -2.75 36.13 -25.88
C THR A 38 -3.69 37.04 -26.66
N GLY A 39 -3.41 38.34 -26.53
CA GLY A 39 -3.93 39.37 -27.40
C GLY A 39 -3.48 39.19 -28.85
N ASN A 40 -4.45 39.38 -29.73
CA ASN A 40 -4.35 39.43 -31.18
C ASN A 40 -3.16 40.26 -31.71
N SER A 41 -2.20 39.61 -32.36
CA SER A 41 -1.51 40.08 -33.58
C SER A 41 -0.77 38.93 -34.29
N GLY A 42 -1.40 38.36 -35.32
CA GLY A 42 -0.71 37.95 -36.55
C GLY A 42 0.09 36.65 -36.55
N GLY A 43 -0.58 35.52 -36.38
CA GLY A 43 -0.09 34.20 -36.78
C GLY A 43 -1.11 33.14 -36.39
N GLU A 44 -1.66 32.41 -37.37
CA GLU A 44 -2.61 31.31 -37.12
C GLU A 44 -2.07 30.39 -36.01
N PRO A 45 -2.74 30.26 -34.87
CA PRO A 45 -2.44 29.17 -33.96
C PRO A 45 -3.02 27.91 -34.57
N ALA A 46 -2.17 26.91 -34.82
CA ALA A 46 -2.64 25.54 -34.95
C ALA A 46 -3.48 25.26 -33.69
N THR A 47 -4.79 25.08 -33.87
CA THR A 47 -5.70 24.73 -32.79
C THR A 47 -5.17 23.43 -32.18
N ALA A 48 -4.55 23.51 -31.00
CA ALA A 48 -4.37 22.34 -30.17
C ALA A 48 -5.78 21.76 -30.01
N ALA A 49 -5.99 20.53 -30.49
CA ALA A 49 -7.28 19.88 -30.38
C ALA A 49 -7.66 19.92 -28.90
N GLU A 50 -8.77 20.58 -28.56
CA GLU A 50 -9.30 20.50 -27.20
C GLU A 50 -9.46 19.00 -26.88
N PRO A 51 -9.02 18.54 -25.70
CA PRO A 51 -9.23 17.15 -25.34
C PRO A 51 -10.72 16.88 -25.48
N ASN A 52 -11.08 15.90 -26.30
CA ASN A 52 -12.47 15.55 -26.55
C ASN A 52 -13.01 14.86 -25.29
N GLY A 53 -13.48 15.63 -24.31
CA GLY A 53 -14.04 15.12 -23.06
C GLY A 53 -14.13 16.18 -21.96
N ASP A 54 -14.97 15.92 -20.96
CA ASP A 54 -15.07 16.74 -19.76
C ASP A 54 -13.98 16.31 -18.76
N PRO A 55 -13.32 17.24 -18.05
CA PRO A 55 -12.36 16.89 -17.02
C PRO A 55 -13.06 16.11 -15.89
N GLU A 56 -12.46 15.00 -15.49
CA GLU A 56 -12.97 14.12 -14.44
C GLU A 56 -11.80 13.59 -13.60
N THR A 57 -12.03 13.41 -12.31
CA THR A 57 -11.08 12.72 -11.41
C THR A 57 -11.66 11.36 -11.05
N ARG A 58 -10.84 10.32 -11.11
CA ARG A 58 -11.21 8.96 -10.71
C ARG A 58 -10.22 8.38 -9.73
N TYR A 59 -10.68 7.37 -8.98
CA TYR A 59 -9.85 6.66 -8.03
C TYR A 59 -9.39 5.33 -8.63
N VAL A 60 -8.09 5.09 -8.55
CA VAL A 60 -7.46 3.85 -9.00
C VAL A 60 -6.74 3.17 -7.86
N THR A 61 -6.76 1.84 -7.87
CA THR A 61 -5.82 1.05 -7.08
C THR A 61 -4.66 0.64 -7.98
N LEU A 62 -3.43 0.92 -7.53
CA LEU A 62 -2.21 0.58 -8.24
C LEU A 62 -1.38 -0.42 -7.42
N GLU A 63 -1.07 -1.57 -8.03
CA GLU A 63 -0.06 -2.50 -7.53
C GLU A 63 1.32 -2.03 -7.97
N LEU A 64 2.12 -1.52 -7.04
CA LEU A 64 3.52 -1.19 -7.30
C LEU A 64 4.41 -2.43 -7.16
N GLY A 65 3.87 -3.51 -6.59
CA GLY A 65 4.58 -4.77 -6.39
C GLY A 65 5.70 -4.63 -5.36
N SER A 66 6.72 -5.47 -5.51
CA SER A 66 7.91 -5.47 -4.64
C SER A 66 8.71 -4.18 -4.82
N GLN A 67 8.93 -3.46 -3.73
CA GLN A 67 9.68 -2.20 -3.67
C GLN A 67 10.84 -2.31 -2.67
N PRO A 68 11.96 -1.61 -2.92
CA PRO A 68 13.02 -1.47 -1.92
C PRO A 68 12.55 -0.69 -0.69
N ASP A 69 13.14 -0.96 0.47
CA ASP A 69 12.79 -0.31 1.75
C ASP A 69 12.78 1.22 1.66
N TYR A 70 13.79 1.82 1.03
CA TYR A 70 13.88 3.28 0.91
C TYR A 70 12.73 3.89 0.07
N VAL A 71 12.06 3.10 -0.77
CA VAL A 71 10.86 3.53 -1.49
C VAL A 71 9.64 3.35 -0.61
N ALA A 72 9.46 2.16 -0.03
CA ALA A 72 8.33 1.81 0.82
C ALA A 72 8.22 2.70 2.08
N ASP A 73 9.35 3.10 2.66
CA ASP A 73 9.40 3.96 3.85
C ASP A 73 9.21 5.45 3.55
N ARG A 74 9.37 5.85 2.29
CA ARG A 74 9.26 7.25 1.88
C ARG A 74 7.92 7.56 1.23
N LEU A 75 7.25 6.55 0.68
CA LEU A 75 5.95 6.72 0.06
C LEU A 75 4.91 7.02 1.12
N ASP A 76 4.18 8.12 0.93
CA ASP A 76 3.22 8.64 1.89
C ASP A 76 1.92 9.05 1.20
N GLU A 77 0.86 9.14 1.99
CA GLU A 77 -0.41 9.73 1.55
C GLU A 77 -0.22 11.21 1.18
N ASN A 78 -1.05 11.69 0.25
CA ASN A 78 -1.03 13.05 -0.31
C ASN A 78 0.21 13.37 -1.15
N GLU A 79 1.03 12.37 -1.49
CA GLU A 79 2.10 12.53 -2.47
C GLU A 79 1.53 12.65 -3.88
N THR A 80 2.07 13.55 -4.69
CA THR A 80 1.68 13.73 -6.10
C THR A 80 2.79 13.20 -7.00
N ALA A 81 2.42 12.42 -8.02
CA ALA A 81 3.31 11.95 -9.07
C ALA A 81 2.85 12.43 -10.44
N ALA A 82 3.79 12.77 -11.31
CA ALA A 82 3.49 12.96 -12.73
C ALA A 82 3.35 11.59 -13.40
N ILE A 83 2.44 11.47 -14.36
CA ILE A 83 2.32 10.26 -15.17
C ILE A 83 3.24 10.41 -16.39
N ALA A 84 4.21 9.51 -16.52
CA ALA A 84 5.22 9.65 -17.56
C ALA A 84 4.59 9.57 -18.97
N GLY A 85 4.78 10.63 -19.76
CA GLY A 85 4.24 10.72 -21.11
C GLY A 85 2.89 11.45 -21.20
N SER A 86 2.38 12.01 -20.11
CA SER A 86 1.22 12.89 -20.10
C SER A 86 1.47 14.18 -19.31
N ASP A 87 0.54 15.13 -19.42
CA ASP A 87 0.46 16.33 -18.57
C ASP A 87 -0.42 16.09 -17.32
N ASP A 88 -0.86 14.84 -17.12
CA ASP A 88 -1.75 14.44 -16.02
C ASP A 88 -0.95 14.06 -14.78
N ASN A 89 -1.58 14.25 -13.62
CA ASN A 89 -1.00 13.91 -12.33
C ASN A 89 -1.85 12.86 -11.63
N VAL A 90 -1.19 12.14 -10.72
CA VAL A 90 -1.82 11.23 -9.77
C VAL A 90 -1.51 11.72 -8.36
N SER A 91 -2.53 11.76 -7.49
CA SER A 91 -2.36 12.05 -6.07
C SER A 91 -2.65 10.81 -5.25
N LEU A 92 -1.68 10.31 -4.51
CA LEU A 92 -1.83 9.15 -3.63
C LEU A 92 -2.75 9.54 -2.48
N THR A 93 -3.84 8.80 -2.31
CA THR A 93 -4.85 9.07 -1.28
C THR A 93 -4.76 8.08 -0.12
N ASP A 94 -4.19 6.90 -0.36
CA ASP A 94 -3.95 5.87 0.66
C ASP A 94 -2.78 4.99 0.20
N VAL A 95 -1.91 4.59 1.13
CA VAL A 95 -0.70 3.80 0.87
C VAL A 95 -0.64 2.62 1.83
N PHE A 96 -0.67 1.41 1.28
CA PHE A 96 -0.51 0.18 2.03
C PHE A 96 0.82 -0.49 1.67
N VAL A 97 1.61 -0.79 2.69
CA VAL A 97 2.90 -1.48 2.58
C VAL A 97 2.84 -2.73 3.42
N THR A 98 3.14 -3.89 2.82
CA THR A 98 3.23 -5.13 3.59
C THR A 98 4.47 -5.11 4.48
N ALA A 99 4.41 -5.80 5.62
CA ALA A 99 5.63 -6.14 6.35
C ALA A 99 6.66 -6.83 5.43
N PRO A 100 7.97 -6.61 5.66
CA PRO A 100 9.02 -7.16 4.82
C PRO A 100 8.98 -8.69 4.81
N ALA A 101 9.18 -9.26 3.62
CA ALA A 101 9.46 -10.67 3.47
C ALA A 101 10.86 -10.99 4.02
N ALA A 102 11.20 -12.28 4.12
CA ALA A 102 12.51 -12.72 4.63
C ALA A 102 13.71 -12.22 3.80
N ASP A 103 13.49 -11.83 2.55
CA ASP A 103 14.49 -11.22 1.67
C ASP A 103 14.57 -9.68 1.80
N GLY A 104 13.80 -9.09 2.72
CA GLY A 104 13.69 -7.66 2.96
C GLY A 104 12.78 -6.93 1.98
N SER A 105 12.19 -7.62 0.99
CA SER A 105 11.32 -6.94 0.03
C SER A 105 9.92 -6.69 0.59
N GLN A 106 9.31 -5.56 0.22
CA GLN A 106 7.98 -5.15 0.69
C GLN A 106 7.08 -4.93 -0.52
N THR A 107 5.84 -5.41 -0.46
CA THR A 107 4.85 -5.14 -1.50
C THR A 107 4.12 -3.85 -1.18
N VAL A 108 4.01 -2.96 -2.17
CA VAL A 108 3.33 -1.68 -2.04
C VAL A 108 2.10 -1.66 -2.93
N ARG A 109 0.97 -1.24 -2.34
CA ARG A 109 -0.31 -1.02 -3.00
C ARG A 109 -0.79 0.38 -2.64
N VAL A 110 -1.23 1.16 -3.62
CA VAL A 110 -1.71 2.52 -3.37
C VAL A 110 -3.09 2.75 -3.94
N ARG A 111 -3.89 3.53 -3.24
CA ARG A 111 -5.06 4.19 -3.79
C ARG A 111 -4.65 5.58 -4.25
N ALA A 112 -5.13 6.00 -5.41
CA ALA A 112 -4.80 7.32 -5.90
C ALA A 112 -5.92 7.96 -6.72
N ALA A 113 -6.05 9.27 -6.60
CA ALA A 113 -6.86 10.11 -7.45
C ALA A 113 -6.08 10.45 -8.73
N VAL A 114 -6.63 10.11 -9.89
CA VAL A 114 -6.05 10.38 -11.20
C VAL A 114 -6.94 11.35 -11.94
N ASP A 115 -6.35 12.44 -12.41
CA ASP A 115 -7.01 13.40 -13.28
C ASP A 115 -6.97 12.91 -14.73
N GLY A 116 -8.07 13.12 -15.44
CA GLY A 116 -8.16 12.76 -16.85
C GLY A 116 -9.41 13.34 -17.49
N VAL A 117 -9.81 12.75 -18.61
CA VAL A 117 -10.98 13.20 -19.37
C VAL A 117 -11.95 12.05 -19.61
N ALA A 118 -13.24 12.33 -19.40
CA ALA A 118 -14.31 11.39 -19.66
C ALA A 118 -15.04 11.72 -20.97
N GLY A 119 -15.30 10.68 -21.77
CA GLY A 119 -16.10 10.82 -22.99
C GLY A 119 -17.60 10.77 -22.71
N GLY A 120 -18.32 11.88 -22.88
CA GLY A 120 -19.74 12.01 -23.29
C GLY A 120 -20.85 11.50 -22.36
N ASP A 121 -20.62 10.47 -21.54
CA ASP A 121 -21.54 10.03 -20.48
C ASP A 121 -20.71 9.57 -19.28
N THR A 122 -21.00 10.15 -18.11
CA THR A 122 -20.23 10.09 -16.85
C THR A 122 -20.19 8.73 -16.15
N HIS A 123 -20.77 7.68 -16.74
CA HIS A 123 -20.90 6.37 -16.09
C HIS A 123 -20.14 5.25 -16.82
N ASP A 124 -19.48 5.54 -17.94
CA ASP A 124 -18.77 4.54 -18.72
C ASP A 124 -17.31 4.48 -18.26
N LEU A 125 -16.95 3.43 -17.52
CA LEU A 125 -15.59 3.29 -17.01
C LEU A 125 -14.57 3.16 -18.14
N ASP A 126 -14.98 2.54 -19.25
CA ASP A 126 -14.18 2.24 -20.44
C ASP A 126 -13.79 3.48 -21.28
N ARG A 127 -14.27 4.67 -20.91
CA ARG A 127 -14.07 5.92 -21.65
C ARG A 127 -13.25 6.98 -20.91
N PHE A 128 -12.80 6.70 -19.70
CA PHE A 128 -11.87 7.60 -19.01
C PHE A 128 -10.49 7.47 -19.61
N ARG A 129 -9.87 8.60 -19.93
CA ARG A 129 -8.57 8.66 -20.58
C ARG A 129 -7.59 9.46 -19.75
N VAL A 130 -6.36 8.98 -19.72
CA VAL A 130 -5.19 9.60 -19.09
C VAL A 130 -4.09 9.63 -20.13
N GLY A 131 -3.46 10.79 -20.35
CA GLY A 131 -2.50 11.00 -21.42
C GLY A 131 -3.08 10.84 -22.83
N GLY A 132 -4.41 10.92 -22.96
CA GLY A 132 -5.12 10.66 -24.22
C GLY A 132 -5.42 9.18 -24.50
N ASP A 133 -4.90 8.25 -23.69
CA ASP A 133 -5.15 6.82 -23.81
C ASP A 133 -6.24 6.35 -22.83
N PRO A 134 -7.15 5.43 -23.21
CA PRO A 134 -8.13 4.88 -22.28
C PRO A 134 -7.46 4.11 -21.15
N LEU A 135 -7.82 4.44 -19.91
CA LEU A 135 -7.30 3.74 -18.72
C LEU A 135 -8.16 2.51 -18.40
N ARG A 136 -7.54 1.34 -18.29
CA ARG A 136 -8.19 0.05 -18.08
C ARG A 136 -7.50 -0.73 -16.95
N LEU A 137 -8.22 -1.71 -16.41
CA LEU A 137 -7.63 -2.69 -15.50
C LEU A 137 -6.52 -3.46 -16.23
N GLY A 138 -5.39 -3.65 -15.54
CA GLY A 138 -4.19 -4.28 -16.06
C GLY A 138 -3.22 -3.33 -16.77
N ASP A 139 -3.63 -2.07 -17.02
CA ASP A 139 -2.70 -1.08 -17.59
C ASP A 139 -1.61 -0.73 -16.58
N SER A 140 -0.41 -0.44 -17.08
CA SER A 140 0.71 -0.01 -16.26
C SER A 140 0.93 1.49 -16.39
N LEU A 141 0.85 2.19 -15.26
CA LEU A 141 1.16 3.61 -15.16
C LEU A 141 2.58 3.78 -14.60
N ARG A 142 3.42 4.51 -15.33
CA ARG A 142 4.73 4.91 -14.83
C ARG A 142 4.59 6.23 -14.07
N LEU A 143 4.79 6.16 -12.77
CA LEU A 143 4.69 7.28 -11.85
C LEU A 143 6.08 7.89 -11.64
N ASP A 144 6.19 9.21 -11.81
CA ASP A 144 7.37 9.98 -11.45
C ASP A 144 7.07 10.82 -10.20
N LEU A 145 7.57 10.35 -9.07
CA LEU A 145 7.42 10.98 -7.75
C LEU A 145 8.43 12.14 -7.56
N GLY A 146 9.24 12.46 -8.58
CA GLY A 146 10.31 13.46 -8.55
C GLY A 146 11.59 12.99 -7.85
N TRP A 147 11.47 12.13 -6.83
CA TRP A 147 12.60 11.48 -6.15
C TRP A 147 12.81 10.03 -6.58
N HIS A 148 11.78 9.38 -7.13
CA HIS A 148 11.84 8.03 -7.65
C HIS A 148 10.79 7.82 -8.75
N ALA A 149 11.07 6.90 -9.67
CA ALA A 149 10.13 6.51 -10.70
C ALA A 149 9.79 5.03 -10.55
N THR A 150 8.50 4.71 -10.45
CA THR A 150 7.99 3.35 -10.27
C THR A 150 6.87 3.07 -11.26
N ASN A 151 6.53 1.78 -11.45
CA ASN A 151 5.40 1.38 -12.27
C ASN A 151 4.32 0.80 -11.36
N GLY A 152 3.09 1.25 -11.53
CA GLY A 152 1.91 0.70 -10.86
C GLY A 152 1.00 0.02 -11.89
N THR A 153 0.50 -1.18 -11.58
CA THR A 153 -0.52 -1.84 -12.40
C THR A 153 -1.91 -1.52 -11.86
N VAL A 154 -2.82 -1.04 -12.71
CA VAL A 154 -4.20 -0.70 -12.33
C VAL A 154 -4.99 -1.97 -12.02
N THR A 155 -5.44 -2.14 -10.78
CA THR A 155 -6.25 -3.29 -10.34
C THR A 155 -7.69 -2.95 -9.97
N ASP A 156 -7.98 -1.67 -9.73
CA ASP A 156 -9.34 -1.17 -9.54
C ASP A 156 -9.45 0.23 -10.16
N LEU A 157 -10.63 0.56 -10.68
CA LEU A 157 -10.97 1.88 -11.22
C LEU A 157 -12.41 2.21 -10.80
N SER A 158 -12.60 3.30 -10.08
CA SER A 158 -13.91 3.74 -9.61
C SER A 158 -14.05 5.26 -9.59
N THR A 159 -15.28 5.73 -9.46
CA THR A 159 -15.60 7.17 -9.36
C THR A 159 -15.60 7.66 -7.91
N GLU A 160 -15.53 6.75 -6.93
CA GLU A 160 -15.62 7.04 -5.50
C GLU A 160 -14.67 6.13 -4.71
N GLY A 161 -14.34 6.51 -3.48
CA GLY A 161 -13.50 5.76 -2.55
C GLY A 161 -12.04 6.19 -2.60
N GLU A 162 -11.63 6.98 -1.59
CA GLU A 162 -10.27 7.53 -1.45
C GLU A 162 -9.31 6.57 -0.72
N THR A 163 -9.84 5.52 -0.10
CA THR A 163 -9.05 4.55 0.66
C THR A 163 -8.96 3.20 -0.03
N LEU A 164 -7.93 2.44 0.28
CA LEU A 164 -7.82 1.03 -0.05
C LEU A 164 -8.90 0.26 0.71
N ALA A 165 -9.48 -0.72 0.01
CA ALA A 165 -10.44 -1.65 0.60
C ALA A 165 -9.71 -2.78 1.36
N ILE A 166 -8.84 -2.38 2.29
CA ILE A 166 -7.98 -3.25 3.10
C ILE A 166 -8.28 -2.97 4.57
N GLU A 167 -8.71 -4.01 5.28
CA GLU A 167 -9.05 -3.93 6.70
C GLU A 167 -7.98 -4.68 7.50
N PRO A 168 -7.25 -4.02 8.42
CA PRO A 168 -6.37 -4.71 9.35
C PRO A 168 -7.20 -5.53 10.33
N THR A 169 -6.76 -6.76 10.58
CA THR A 169 -7.38 -7.69 11.52
C THR A 169 -6.31 -8.48 12.25
N THR A 170 -6.75 -9.36 13.15
CA THR A 170 -5.89 -10.25 13.92
C THR A 170 -6.35 -11.67 13.69
N THR A 171 -5.40 -12.60 13.56
CA THR A 171 -5.69 -14.02 13.35
C THR A 171 -4.77 -14.86 14.20
N VAL A 172 -5.34 -15.76 15.00
CA VAL A 172 -4.58 -16.72 15.80
C VAL A 172 -4.38 -17.98 14.96
N VAL A 173 -3.13 -18.46 14.91
CA VAL A 173 -2.76 -19.66 14.18
C VAL A 173 -1.89 -20.58 15.03
N ASP A 174 -1.98 -21.87 14.77
CA ASP A 174 -1.00 -22.83 15.26
C ASP A 174 0.06 -23.06 14.17
N VAL A 175 1.33 -22.89 14.55
CA VAL A 175 2.50 -23.04 13.68
C VAL A 175 3.35 -24.19 14.20
N GLU A 176 3.45 -25.25 13.41
CA GLU A 176 4.25 -26.44 13.71
C GLU A 176 5.66 -26.32 13.14
N LEU A 177 6.65 -26.50 13.99
CA LEU A 177 8.07 -26.56 13.65
C LEU A 177 8.55 -27.99 13.87
N ASP A 178 8.96 -28.66 12.79
CA ASP A 178 9.49 -30.01 12.87
C ASP A 178 10.99 -30.04 13.12
N ASN A 179 11.42 -31.05 13.88
CA ASN A 179 12.83 -31.44 14.03
C ASN A 179 13.73 -30.28 14.52
N VAL A 180 13.22 -29.50 15.47
CA VAL A 180 13.90 -28.35 16.09
C VAL A 180 15.00 -28.84 17.03
N ASP A 181 16.18 -28.22 16.99
CA ASP A 181 17.24 -28.50 17.97
C ASP A 181 16.81 -28.02 19.36
N PRO A 182 17.06 -28.79 20.44
CA PRO A 182 16.62 -28.42 21.79
C PRO A 182 17.07 -27.03 22.25
N ASN A 183 18.26 -26.56 21.83
CA ASN A 183 18.71 -25.24 22.22
C ASN A 183 17.85 -24.12 21.58
N VAL A 184 17.37 -24.33 20.35
CA VAL A 184 16.45 -23.40 19.69
C VAL A 184 15.05 -23.52 20.31
N ALA A 185 14.59 -24.74 20.59
CA ALA A 185 13.30 -24.96 21.24
C ALA A 185 13.23 -24.31 22.63
N ASP A 186 14.32 -24.34 23.40
CA ASP A 186 14.45 -23.69 24.71
C ASP A 186 14.44 -22.15 24.62
N GLU A 187 14.88 -21.57 23.51
CA GLU A 187 14.84 -20.12 23.28
C GLU A 187 13.40 -19.62 23.06
N LEU A 188 12.53 -20.42 22.44
CA LEU A 188 11.16 -20.01 22.12
C LEU A 188 10.31 -19.77 23.38
N GLY A 189 9.68 -18.60 23.49
CA GLY A 189 8.94 -18.21 24.67
C GLY A 189 7.68 -17.39 24.38
N VAL A 190 6.73 -17.44 25.32
CA VAL A 190 5.52 -16.62 25.27
C VAL A 190 5.87 -15.13 25.35
N ASN A 191 5.13 -14.30 24.62
CA ASN A 191 5.37 -12.87 24.40
C ASN A 191 6.62 -12.53 23.56
N MET A 192 7.31 -13.52 22.99
CA MET A 192 8.21 -13.21 21.89
C MET A 192 7.38 -12.68 20.71
N SER A 193 7.90 -11.66 20.04
CA SER A 193 7.16 -10.93 19.04
C SER A 193 8.05 -10.55 17.87
N GLU A 194 7.47 -10.52 16.68
CA GLU A 194 8.08 -9.90 15.52
C GLU A 194 7.52 -8.49 15.34
N THR A 195 8.39 -7.54 15.03
CA THR A 195 8.02 -6.16 14.75
C THR A 195 8.47 -5.74 13.36
N ALA A 196 7.59 -5.09 12.60
CA ALA A 196 7.91 -4.45 11.34
C ALA A 196 7.45 -3.00 11.36
N ARG A 197 8.30 -2.07 10.91
CA ARG A 197 7.99 -0.63 10.81
C ARG A 197 7.49 0.00 12.13
N GLY A 198 7.90 -0.55 13.27
CA GLY A 198 7.49 -0.08 14.61
C GLY A 198 6.17 -0.66 15.12
N GLU A 199 5.55 -1.57 14.37
CA GLU A 199 4.32 -2.27 14.74
C GLU A 199 4.62 -3.75 15.01
N THR A 200 3.95 -4.32 16.03
CA THR A 200 4.02 -5.76 16.30
C THR A 200 3.13 -6.49 15.31
N ILE A 201 3.72 -7.39 14.52
CA ILE A 201 3.02 -8.12 13.46
C ILE A 201 2.78 -9.59 13.79
N ALA A 202 3.50 -10.13 14.78
CA ALA A 202 3.29 -11.48 15.28
C ALA A 202 3.65 -11.53 16.77
N THR A 203 2.87 -12.26 17.58
CA THR A 203 3.16 -12.49 19.00
C THR A 203 2.90 -13.95 19.35
N ILE A 204 3.86 -14.61 19.99
CA ILE A 204 3.68 -15.96 20.52
C ILE A 204 2.81 -15.90 21.77
N GLU A 205 1.66 -16.55 21.73
CA GLU A 205 0.74 -16.68 22.86
C GLU A 205 1.03 -17.95 23.66
N SER A 206 1.43 -19.03 22.99
CA SER A 206 1.65 -20.34 23.60
C SER A 206 2.79 -21.09 22.92
N VAL A 207 3.45 -21.98 23.66
CA VAL A 207 4.54 -22.85 23.16
C VAL A 207 4.35 -24.25 23.74
N GLU A 208 4.12 -25.22 22.87
CA GLU A 208 4.06 -26.64 23.19
C GLU A 208 5.25 -27.37 22.58
N ARG A 209 5.83 -28.31 23.33
CA ARG A 209 7.04 -29.05 22.93
C ARG A 209 6.85 -30.53 23.15
N GLU A 210 7.21 -31.31 22.14
CA GLU A 210 7.16 -32.76 22.16
C GLU A 210 8.42 -33.34 21.50
N PRO A 211 8.83 -34.59 21.81
CA PRO A 211 9.86 -35.25 21.03
C PRO A 211 9.48 -35.32 19.54
N ALA A 212 10.40 -34.95 18.63
CA ALA A 212 10.14 -35.06 17.20
C ALA A 212 9.96 -36.54 16.81
N THR A 213 9.32 -36.81 15.67
CA THR A 213 9.14 -38.18 15.16
C THR A 213 10.14 -38.48 14.05
N VAL A 214 10.69 -39.70 14.03
CA VAL A 214 11.44 -40.26 12.91
C VAL A 214 10.79 -41.52 12.37
N ILE A 215 10.80 -41.64 11.04
CA ILE A 215 10.38 -42.84 10.32
C ILE A 215 11.64 -43.63 9.96
N ILE A 216 11.71 -44.88 10.42
CA ILE A 216 12.85 -45.77 10.19
C ILE A 216 12.37 -46.98 9.40
N GLU A 217 13.05 -47.28 8.29
CA GLU A 217 12.88 -48.53 7.55
C GLU A 217 13.92 -49.55 8.04
N SER A 218 13.47 -50.72 8.48
CA SER A 218 14.36 -51.83 8.84
C SER A 218 14.94 -52.54 7.61
N ASP A 219 16.03 -53.30 7.79
CA ASP A 219 16.63 -54.13 6.73
C ASP A 219 15.65 -55.12 6.08
N ASP A 220 14.58 -55.51 6.80
CA ASP A 220 13.50 -56.40 6.32
C ASP A 220 12.37 -55.64 5.58
N GLY A 221 12.50 -54.32 5.38
CA GLY A 221 11.54 -53.47 4.68
C GLY A 221 10.33 -53.00 5.51
N ASN A 222 10.29 -53.29 6.82
CA ASN A 222 9.23 -52.79 7.71
C ASN A 222 9.48 -51.32 8.11
N ILE A 223 8.41 -50.52 8.17
CA ILE A 223 8.44 -49.11 8.56
C ILE A 223 8.03 -48.98 10.03
N TYR A 224 8.82 -48.24 10.82
CA TYR A 224 8.56 -47.93 12.22
C TYR A 224 8.60 -46.43 12.48
N GLU A 225 7.63 -45.95 13.24
CA GLU A 225 7.61 -44.61 13.81
C GLU A 225 8.25 -44.64 15.20
N ARG A 226 9.19 -43.73 15.46
CA ARG A 226 9.87 -43.59 16.75
C ARG A 226 10.11 -42.14 17.10
N GLU A 227 10.23 -41.85 18.39
CA GLU A 227 10.67 -40.54 18.87
C GLU A 227 12.14 -40.31 18.51
N HIS A 228 12.47 -39.10 18.09
CA HIS A 228 13.82 -38.63 17.84
C HIS A 228 14.52 -38.46 19.20
N PRO A 229 15.76 -38.95 19.37
CA PRO A 229 16.42 -38.98 20.69
C PRO A 229 16.85 -37.61 21.24
N ARG A 230 16.61 -36.51 20.49
CA ARG A 230 17.12 -35.17 20.80
C ARG A 230 16.16 -34.08 20.33
N ASN A 231 15.99 -33.97 19.02
CA ASN A 231 15.17 -32.93 18.39
C ASN A 231 13.70 -33.02 18.81
N GLU A 232 13.06 -31.85 18.79
CA GLU A 232 11.71 -31.61 19.26
C GLU A 232 10.80 -31.19 18.11
N ARG A 233 9.51 -31.46 18.24
CA ARG A 233 8.44 -30.78 17.53
C ARG A 233 7.96 -29.66 18.44
N VAL A 234 7.86 -28.45 17.89
CA VAL A 234 7.35 -27.29 18.62
C VAL A 234 6.10 -26.79 17.93
N THR A 235 5.01 -26.64 18.68
CA THR A 235 3.79 -25.99 18.21
C THR A 235 3.69 -24.63 18.89
N LEU A 236 3.58 -23.58 18.09
CA LEU A 236 3.42 -22.21 18.55
C LEU A 236 2.00 -21.76 18.26
N THR A 237 1.27 -21.32 19.27
CA THR A 237 0.05 -20.52 19.04
C THR A 237 0.49 -19.07 18.89
N VAL A 238 0.24 -18.48 17.72
CA VAL A 238 0.74 -17.17 17.34
C VAL A 238 -0.42 -16.27 16.93
N GLU A 239 -0.52 -15.11 17.57
CA GLU A 239 -1.38 -14.02 17.14
C GLU A 239 -0.68 -13.24 16.02
N LEU A 240 -1.26 -13.23 14.81
CA LEU A 240 -0.73 -12.53 13.63
C LEU A 240 -1.56 -11.29 13.31
N GLN A 241 -0.89 -10.20 12.97
CA GLN A 241 -1.52 -9.05 12.32
C GLN A 241 -1.75 -9.41 10.84
N THR A 242 -3.01 -9.48 10.45
CA THR A 242 -3.40 -9.89 9.11
C THR A 242 -4.24 -8.82 8.44
N THR A 243 -4.52 -9.00 7.15
CA THR A 243 -5.40 -8.11 6.40
C THR A 243 -6.49 -8.88 5.68
N ALA A 244 -7.69 -8.30 5.67
CA ALA A 244 -8.80 -8.71 4.83
C ALA A 244 -8.98 -7.67 3.72
N HIS A 245 -9.33 -8.12 2.51
CA HIS A 245 -9.47 -7.27 1.34
C HIS A 245 -10.90 -7.43 0.82
N GLU A 246 -11.69 -6.36 0.67
CA GLU A 246 -13.12 -6.51 0.31
C GLU A 246 -13.34 -7.24 -1.03
N ARG A 247 -12.38 -7.10 -1.95
CA ARG A 247 -12.43 -7.64 -3.33
C ARG A 247 -11.66 -8.96 -3.49
N GLU A 248 -10.95 -9.41 -2.47
CA GLU A 248 -10.15 -10.64 -2.52
C GLU A 248 -10.51 -11.58 -1.36
N THR A 249 -10.65 -12.87 -1.62
CA THR A 249 -11.09 -13.81 -0.58
C THR A 249 -9.93 -14.37 0.24
N GLY A 250 -10.06 -14.28 1.56
CA GLY A 250 -9.15 -14.91 2.51
C GLY A 250 -8.27 -13.91 3.26
N THR A 251 -7.79 -14.34 4.41
CA THR A 251 -6.90 -13.58 5.28
C THR A 251 -5.48 -13.59 4.71
N ARG A 252 -4.76 -12.49 4.84
CA ARG A 252 -3.37 -12.38 4.40
C ARG A 252 -2.43 -11.99 5.53
N PHE A 253 -1.28 -12.65 5.62
CA PHE A 253 -0.15 -12.29 6.48
C PHE A 253 1.02 -11.85 5.62
N ARG A 254 1.55 -10.64 5.84
CA ARG A 254 2.58 -10.00 4.98
C ARG A 254 2.23 -9.95 3.48
N GLY A 255 0.94 -9.90 3.16
CA GLY A 255 0.44 -9.91 1.79
C GLY A 255 0.24 -11.31 1.21
N ASP A 256 0.80 -12.36 1.80
CA ASP A 256 0.59 -13.74 1.38
C ASP A 256 -0.69 -14.32 1.99
N ARG A 257 -1.36 -15.19 1.24
CA ARG A 257 -2.59 -15.84 1.71
C ARG A 257 -2.28 -16.78 2.86
N LEU A 258 -3.01 -16.62 3.96
CA LEU A 258 -2.85 -17.43 5.16
C LEU A 258 -3.83 -18.61 5.13
N GLU A 259 -3.29 -19.82 5.00
CA GLU A 259 -4.06 -21.08 5.00
C GLU A 259 -3.28 -22.19 5.71
N ALA A 260 -3.98 -23.21 6.19
CA ALA A 260 -3.32 -24.43 6.68
C ALA A 260 -2.44 -25.05 5.59
N GLY A 261 -1.22 -25.42 5.96
CA GLY A 261 -0.15 -25.85 5.05
C GLY A 261 0.77 -24.73 4.58
N THR A 262 0.49 -23.47 4.90
CA THR A 262 1.38 -22.34 4.56
C THR A 262 2.60 -22.35 5.46
N THR A 263 3.80 -22.28 4.88
CA THR A 263 5.02 -22.08 5.67
C THR A 263 5.24 -20.60 5.91
N ILE A 264 5.40 -20.21 7.18
CA ILE A 264 5.72 -18.83 7.57
C ILE A 264 7.05 -18.79 8.33
N ALA A 265 7.78 -17.69 8.18
CA ALA A 265 9.00 -17.42 8.93
C ALA A 265 8.76 -16.27 9.92
N LEU A 266 9.07 -16.50 11.19
CA LEU A 266 8.89 -15.54 12.27
C LEU A 266 10.26 -15.08 12.77
N ASP A 267 10.48 -13.77 12.78
CA ASP A 267 11.70 -13.15 13.31
C ASP A 267 11.47 -12.61 14.72
N LEU A 268 11.83 -13.41 15.72
CA LEU A 268 11.48 -13.22 17.13
C LEU A 268 12.58 -12.49 17.91
N ASP A 269 13.18 -11.46 17.28
CA ASP A 269 14.29 -10.61 17.74
C ASP A 269 15.64 -11.34 17.96
N THR A 270 15.62 -12.45 18.70
CA THR A 270 16.83 -13.22 19.05
C THR A 270 17.01 -14.47 18.20
N THR A 271 15.93 -14.95 17.59
CA THR A 271 15.92 -16.19 16.80
C THR A 271 14.91 -16.07 15.67
N THR A 272 15.23 -16.62 14.50
CA THR A 272 14.30 -16.72 13.38
C THR A 272 13.91 -18.18 13.20
N VAL A 273 12.61 -18.46 13.20
CA VAL A 273 12.08 -19.80 13.00
C VAL A 273 11.18 -19.87 11.78
N SER A 274 11.07 -21.05 11.18
CA SER A 274 10.13 -21.31 10.09
C SER A 274 9.32 -22.55 10.44
N GLY A 275 8.01 -22.45 10.25
CA GLY A 275 7.08 -23.52 10.55
C GLY A 275 5.88 -23.50 9.62
N THR A 276 5.08 -24.55 9.69
CA THR A 276 3.88 -24.72 8.86
C THR A 276 2.65 -24.40 9.68
N VAL A 277 1.79 -23.54 9.16
CA VAL A 277 0.47 -23.27 9.75
C VAL A 277 -0.35 -24.55 9.70
N THR A 278 -0.76 -25.09 10.83
CA THR A 278 -1.55 -26.32 10.93
C THR A 278 -3.03 -26.04 11.20
N ASP A 279 -3.33 -24.95 11.90
CA ASP A 279 -4.69 -24.53 12.24
C ASP A 279 -4.82 -22.99 12.21
N ILE A 280 -6.05 -22.51 12.02
CA ILE A 280 -6.41 -21.08 11.92
C ILE A 280 -7.77 -20.91 12.59
N GLU A 281 -7.84 -20.04 13.60
CA GLU A 281 -9.06 -19.74 14.36
C GLU A 281 -9.96 -18.67 13.71
#